data_AF-A0A7Y6UPD7-F1
#
_entry.id   AF-A0A7Y6UPD7-F1
#
_cell.length_a   1.000
_cell.length_b   1.000
_cell.length_c   1.000
_cell.angle_alpha   90.00
_cell.angle_beta   90.00
_cell.angle_gamma   90.00
#
_symmetry.space_group_name_H-M   'P 1'
#
loop_
_entity.id
_entity.type
_entity.pdbx_description
1 polymer ?
#
loop_
_entity_poly.entity_id
_entity_poly.type
_entity_poly.pdbx_seq_one_letter_code
_entity_poly.pdbx_strand_id
1 'polypeptide(L)'
;MAQLIGAIIVMTFTSILIGWIIRKLSDMSIFASRLIGLTIMMFVAPTLYFLASGTPYFQAFFTYGLGALIAGAIFYFSRSKRQPS
;
A
#
# COMPACT_ATOMS: atom_id res chain seq x y z
N MET A 1 -1.01 17.05 -6.94
CA MET A 1 0.35 16.64 -6.50
C MET A 1 0.40 16.27 -5.01
N ALA A 2 -0.01 17.14 -4.09
CA ALA A 2 -0.01 16.82 -2.64
C ALA A 2 -0.81 15.56 -2.27
N GLN A 3 -1.98 15.35 -2.87
CA GLN A 3 -2.80 14.15 -2.64
C GLN A 3 -2.11 12.85 -3.06
N LEU A 4 -1.34 12.85 -4.16
CA LEU A 4 -0.61 11.67 -4.63
C LEU A 4 0.53 11.32 -3.66
N ILE A 5 1.28 12.32 -3.20
CA ILE A 5 2.35 12.14 -2.21
C ILE A 5 1.76 11.60 -0.89
N GLY A 6 0.66 12.19 -0.43
CA GLY A 6 -0.07 11.70 0.74
C GLY A 6 -0.54 10.25 0.57
N ALA A 7 -1.10 9.91 -0.60
CA ALA A 7 -1.54 8.56 -0.90
C ALA A 7 -0.37 7.56 -0.90
N ILE A 8 0.79 7.90 -1.48
CA ILE A 8 2.00 7.06 -1.46
C ILE A 8 2.44 6.79 -0.02
N ILE A 9 2.53 7.84 0.80
CA ILE A 9 2.95 7.71 2.22
C ILE A 9 1.96 6.81 2.96
N VAL A 10 0.67 7.12 2.90
CA VAL A 10 -0.38 6.35 3.57
C VAL A 10 -0.35 4.89 3.13
N MET A 11 -0.31 4.62 1.82
CA MET A 11 -0.25 3.26 1.28
C MET A 11 0.98 2.49 1.74
N THR A 12 2.15 3.15 1.76
CA THR A 12 3.40 2.50 2.15
C THR A 12 3.39 2.15 3.64
N PHE A 13 3.04 3.08 4.53
CA PHE A 13 3.04 2.81 5.97
C PHE A 13 1.95 1.83 6.39
N THR A 14 0.74 1.98 5.84
CA THR A 14 -0.38 1.11 6.21
C THR A 14 -0.21 -0.32 5.69
N SER A 15 0.32 -0.51 4.49
CA SER A 15 0.66 -1.84 3.97
C SER A 15 1.78 -2.52 4.77
N ILE A 16 2.77 -1.76 5.28
CA ILE A 16 3.77 -2.29 6.21
C ILE A 16 3.12 -2.75 7.51
N LEU A 17 2.21 -1.94 8.07
CA LEU A 17 1.51 -2.27 9.31
C LEU A 17 0.65 -3.54 9.14
N ILE A 18 -0.18 -3.59 8.10
CA ILE A 18 -1.05 -4.73 7.80
C ILE A 18 -0.21 -5.96 7.47
N GLY A 19 0.83 -5.81 6.65
CA GLY A 19 1.76 -6.89 6.33
C GLY A 19 2.53 -7.40 7.53
N TRP A 20 2.79 -6.56 8.53
CA TRP A 20 3.36 -6.99 9.81
C TRP A 20 2.37 -7.81 10.64
N ILE A 21 1.10 -7.37 10.72
CA ILE A 21 0.03 -8.11 11.40
C ILE A 21 -0.16 -9.50 10.76
N ILE A 22 -0.23 -9.57 9.43
CA ILE A 22 -0.39 -10.83 8.69
C ILE A 22 0.78 -11.77 8.98
N ARG A 23 2.01 -11.25 8.98
CA ARG A 23 3.21 -12.04 9.28
C ARG A 23 3.23 -12.56 10.72
N LYS A 24 2.59 -11.87 11.66
CA LYS A 24 2.44 -12.39 13.04
C LYS A 24 1.53 -13.63 13.09
N LEU A 25 0.65 -13.79 12.11
CA LEU A 25 -0.31 -14.89 12.01
C LEU A 25 0.10 -15.95 10.97
N SER A 26 1.21 -15.75 10.24
CA SER A 26 1.65 -16.64 9.16
C SER A 26 3.14 -16.52 8.90
N ASP A 27 3.81 -17.64 8.58
CA ASP A 27 5.24 -17.72 8.20
C ASP A 27 5.54 -17.17 6.79
N MET A 28 4.78 -16.18 6.33
CA MET A 28 4.99 -15.56 5.03
C MET A 28 6.22 -14.66 5.01
N SER A 29 6.85 -14.58 3.83
CA SER A 29 7.95 -13.66 3.58
C SER A 29 7.52 -12.19 3.77
N ILE A 30 8.45 -11.34 4.22
CA ILE A 30 8.20 -9.90 4.47
C ILE A 30 7.67 -9.20 3.22
N PHE A 31 8.13 -9.61 2.04
CA PHE A 31 7.68 -9.02 0.79
C PHE A 31 6.24 -9.43 0.44
N ALA A 32 5.92 -10.73 0.57
CA ALA A 32 4.58 -11.23 0.33
C ALA A 32 3.56 -10.60 1.30
N SER A 33 3.89 -10.50 2.58
CA SER A 33 2.98 -9.91 3.56
C SER A 33 2.72 -8.42 3.32
N ARG A 34 3.74 -7.65 2.92
CA ARG A 34 3.60 -6.24 2.53
C ARG A 34 2.77 -6.07 1.26
N LEU A 35 2.94 -6.94 0.26
CA LEU A 35 2.12 -6.92 -0.95
C LEU A 35 0.64 -7.18 -0.61
N ILE A 36 0.36 -8.16 0.25
CA ILE A 36 -1.03 -8.44 0.68
C ILE A 36 -1.61 -7.22 1.40
N GLY A 37 -0.87 -6.59 2.30
CA GLY A 37 -1.30 -5.35 2.97
C GLY A 37 -1.56 -4.20 1.98
N LEU A 38 -0.76 -4.13 0.90
CA LEU A 38 -0.92 -3.17 -0.19
C LEU A 38 -2.20 -3.43 -0.98
N THR A 39 -2.45 -4.68 -1.35
CA THR A 39 -3.67 -5.10 -2.06
C THR A 39 -4.92 -4.79 -1.24
N ILE A 40 -4.91 -5.09 0.07
CA ILE A 40 -6.03 -4.77 0.96
C ILE A 40 -6.27 -3.25 0.97
N MET A 41 -5.23 -2.45 1.17
CA MET A 41 -5.38 -1.00 1.24
C MET A 41 -5.78 -0.36 -0.09
N MET A 42 -5.42 -0.97 -1.22
CA MET A 42 -5.85 -0.52 -2.55
C MET A 42 -7.38 -0.43 -2.68
N PHE A 43 -8.13 -1.28 -1.98
CA PHE A 43 -9.60 -1.25 -1.99
C PHE A 43 -10.19 -0.51 -0.77
N VAL A 44 -9.54 -0.59 0.38
CA VAL A 44 -10.03 0.04 1.62
C VAL A 44 -9.87 1.57 1.59
N ALA A 45 -8.69 2.08 1.19
CA ALA A 45 -8.41 3.51 1.25
C ALA A 45 -9.30 4.37 0.34
N PRO A 46 -9.58 4.00 -0.93
CA PRO A 46 -10.54 4.74 -1.77
C PRO A 46 -11.95 4.76 -1.18
N THR A 47 -12.37 3.64 -0.59
CA THR A 47 -13.70 3.51 0.02
C THR A 47 -13.84 4.42 1.24
N LEU A 48 -12.82 4.45 2.11
CA LEU A 48 -12.79 5.37 3.27
C LEU A 48 -12.76 6.83 2.83
N TYR A 49 -12.00 7.16 1.79
CA TYR A 49 -11.90 8.54 1.31
C TYR A 49 -13.21 9.01 0.65
N PHE A 50 -13.86 8.15 -0.13
CA PHE A 50 -15.20 8.38 -0.68
C PHE A 50 -16.21 8.67 0.45
N LEU A 51 -16.25 7.81 1.48
CA LEU A 51 -17.16 7.97 2.62
C LEU A 51 -16.90 9.25 3.42
N ALA A 52 -15.63 9.63 3.61
CA ALA A 52 -15.26 10.76 4.46
C ALA A 52 -15.37 12.12 3.76
N SER A 53 -15.12 12.18 2.45
CA SER A 53 -14.99 13.45 1.72
C SER A 53 -16.01 13.63 0.59
N GLY A 54 -16.79 12.60 0.26
CA GLY A 54 -17.74 12.64 -0.85
C GLY A 54 -17.09 12.72 -2.24
N THR A 55 -15.77 12.61 -2.34
CA THR A 55 -15.08 12.60 -3.65
C THR A 55 -15.47 11.35 -4.44
N PRO A 56 -15.60 11.43 -5.78
CA PRO A 56 -15.97 10.29 -6.60
C PRO A 56 -15.05 9.10 -6.37
N TYR A 57 -15.64 7.92 -6.15
CA TYR A 57 -14.91 6.70 -5.84
C TYR A 57 -13.79 6.42 -6.86
N PHE A 58 -14.08 6.58 -8.15
CA PHE A 58 -13.11 6.32 -9.22
C PHE A 58 -11.89 7.25 -9.15
N GLN A 59 -12.09 8.52 -8.78
CA GLN A 59 -11.01 9.49 -8.63
C GLN A 59 -10.11 9.14 -7.43
N ALA A 60 -10.72 8.75 -6.31
CA ALA A 60 -9.99 8.27 -5.14
C ALA A 60 -9.24 6.97 -5.47
N PHE A 61 -9.91 6.01 -6.13
CA PHE A 61 -9.33 4.73 -6.54
C PHE A 61 -8.12 4.93 -7.45
N PHE A 62 -8.19 5.85 -8.41
CA PHE A 62 -7.06 6.14 -9.29
C PHE A 62 -5.87 6.73 -8.53
N THR A 63 -6.13 7.69 -7.63
CA THR A 63 -5.08 8.35 -6.83
C THR A 63 -4.37 7.38 -5.88
N TYR A 64 -5.16 6.61 -5.13
CA TYR A 64 -4.67 5.63 -4.18
C TYR A 64 -4.07 4.40 -4.87
N GLY A 65 -4.64 3.97 -6.01
CA GLY A 65 -4.11 2.90 -6.85
C GLY A 65 -2.74 3.24 -7.45
N LEU A 66 -2.54 4.49 -7.91
CA LEU A 66 -1.21 4.96 -8.32
C LEU A 66 -0.23 4.98 -7.14
N GLY A 67 -0.68 5.45 -5.97
CA GLY A 67 0.12 5.39 -4.75
C GLY A 67 0.52 3.96 -4.37
N ALA A 68 -0.39 3.01 -4.57
CA ALA A 68 -0.17 1.60 -4.32
C ALA A 68 0.87 0.98 -5.28
N LEU A 69 0.80 1.31 -6.58
CA LEU A 69 1.78 0.87 -7.57
C LEU A 69 3.19 1.39 -7.24
N ILE A 70 3.30 2.67 -6.88
CA ILE A 70 4.58 3.28 -6.49
C ILE A 70 5.13 2.62 -5.22
N ALA A 71 4.28 2.41 -4.21
CA ALA A 71 4.68 1.71 -2.98
C ALA A 71 5.14 0.26 -3.27
N GLY A 72 4.46 -0.45 -4.16
CA GLY A 72 4.85 -1.78 -4.63
C GLY A 72 6.23 -1.77 -5.30
N ALA A 73 6.48 -0.79 -6.18
CA ALA A 73 7.79 -0.61 -6.80
C ALA A 73 8.89 -0.32 -5.75
N ILE A 74 8.61 0.54 -4.77
CA ILE A 74 9.53 0.83 -3.65
C ILE A 74 9.87 -0.46 -2.90
N PHE A 75 8.88 -1.31 -2.60
CA PHE A 75 9.12 -2.59 -1.93
C PHE A 75 9.92 -3.56 -2.79
N TYR A 76 9.65 -3.60 -4.09
CA TYR A 76 10.39 -4.43 -5.04
C TYR A 76 11.87 -4.04 -5.11
N PHE A 77 12.18 -2.75 -5.32
CA PHE A 77 13.56 -2.27 -5.37
C PHE A 77 14.26 -2.36 -4.01
N SER A 78 13.53 -2.18 -2.90
CA SER A 78 14.09 -2.35 -1.56
C SER A 78 14.47 -3.80 -1.26
N ARG A 79 13.80 -4.79 -1.86
CA ARG A 79 14.17 -6.21 -1.75
C ARG A 79 15.53 -6.50 -2.39
N SER A 80 15.85 -5.83 -3.50
CA SER A 80 17.10 -6.06 -4.26
C SER A 80 18.37 -5.70 -3.46
N LYS A 81 18.28 -4.84 -2.44
CA LYS A 81 19.42 -4.47 -1.60
C LYS A 81 19.73 -5.47 -0.47
N ARG A 82 18.96 -6.56 -0.33
CA ARG A 82 19.09 -7.53 0.77
C ARG A 82 19.48 -8.96 0.34
N GLN A 83 19.88 -9.17 -0.91
CA GLN A 83 20.60 -10.39 -1.29
C GLN A 83 22.10 -10.10 -1.22
N PRO A 84 22.82 -10.55 -0.16
CA PRO A 84 24.27 -10.67 -0.27
C PRO A 84 24.55 -11.79 -1.28
N SER A 85 25.37 -11.46 -2.27
CA SER A 85 26.08 -12.41 -3.14
C SER A 85 26.89 -13.40 -2.32
#